data_AF-A0AAV0KW64-F1
#
_entry.id   AF-A0AAV0KW64-F1
#
_cell.length_a   1.000
_cell.length_b   1.000
_cell.length_c   1.000
_cell.angle_alpha   90.00
_cell.angle_beta   90.00
_cell.angle_gamma   90.00
#
_symmetry.space_group_name_H-M   'P 1'
#
loop_
_entity.id
_entity.type
_entity.pdbx_description
1 polymer ?
#
loop_
_entity_poly.entity_id
_entity_poly.type
_entity_poly.pdbx_seq_one_letter_code
_entity_poly.pdbx_strand_id
1 'polypeptide(L)'
;MKHQNGNLGLYSYEVLPGFKDVPNSQKESLFFRKLKLCSIVFDFTDPAKHVKEKEIKRQTLLELVDYVTSANGKFSEAVVQEVVKMVSVNMFRTPSPQPRENKVVDGVDLEEEEPTMDLAWPHLQIVYEVFLRFVASSETDVKLTKKYIDQAFVLKLLDLIDSEDPREREYLKTILHRIYGKFMVHRPFIRKSINNVFYQFVFETEKHNGIAELLEILGSIINGFALPLKEEHKMFLVRALIPLHKPRCLAMYHQPLSYCITQFVEKDCKLADVVIRGLLKYWPVTNSSKEVMFLNELEEVLEATQSQEFQRCMVPLFHQIARCLSSSHFQVTELVLLVLDCW
;
A
#
# COMPACT_ATOMS: atom_id res chain seq x y z
N MET A 1 7.20 -23.48 10.37
CA MET A 1 8.03 -24.47 9.64
C MET A 1 9.49 -24.13 9.88
N LYS A 2 10.31 -25.12 10.23
CA LYS A 2 11.70 -24.97 10.66
C LYS A 2 12.48 -24.09 9.69
N HIS A 3 13.13 -23.04 10.21
CA HIS A 3 14.23 -22.38 9.53
C HIS A 3 15.20 -23.48 9.09
N GLN A 4 15.30 -23.71 7.78
CA GLN A 4 16.43 -24.41 7.24
C GLN A 4 17.61 -23.48 7.47
N ASN A 5 18.30 -23.69 8.59
CA ASN A 5 19.74 -23.50 8.66
C ASN A 5 20.33 -24.41 7.59
N GLY A 6 20.32 -23.90 6.35
CA GLY A 6 21.09 -24.43 5.27
C GLY A 6 22.53 -24.28 5.69
N ASN A 7 23.10 -25.41 6.10
CA ASN A 7 24.53 -25.62 6.28
C ASN A 7 25.24 -24.89 5.13
N LEU A 8 25.87 -23.73 5.43
CA LEU A 8 26.76 -23.02 4.52
C LEU A 8 27.98 -23.93 4.33
N GLY A 9 27.84 -24.95 3.49
CA GLY A 9 28.98 -25.61 2.90
C GLY A 9 29.67 -24.58 2.03
N LEU A 10 30.70 -23.92 2.58
CA LEU A 10 31.93 -23.47 1.90
C LEU A 10 31.82 -23.02 0.42
N TYR A 11 30.77 -22.30 0.05
CA TYR A 11 30.81 -21.42 -1.10
C TYR A 11 31.29 -20.09 -0.56
N SER A 12 32.56 -19.78 -0.79
CA SER A 12 33.10 -18.44 -0.60
C SER A 12 32.15 -17.44 -1.27
N TYR A 13 31.66 -16.46 -0.50
CA TYR A 13 30.85 -15.37 -1.04
C TYR A 13 31.78 -14.46 -1.86
N GLU A 14 32.08 -14.90 -3.07
CA GLU A 14 33.11 -14.31 -3.92
C GLU A 14 32.60 -13.10 -4.69
N VAL A 15 33.50 -12.14 -4.88
CA VAL A 15 33.25 -10.98 -5.72
C VAL A 15 33.20 -11.44 -7.18
N LEU A 16 32.04 -11.25 -7.80
CA LEU A 16 31.86 -11.47 -9.23
C LEU A 16 32.30 -10.23 -10.03
N PRO A 17 32.84 -10.39 -11.25
CA PRO A 17 33.26 -9.26 -12.08
C PRO A 17 32.12 -8.28 -12.34
N GLY A 18 32.46 -7.02 -12.64
CA GLY A 18 31.46 -6.00 -12.97
C GLY A 18 30.90 -6.19 -14.38
N PHE A 19 29.69 -5.69 -14.63
CA PHE A 19 29.07 -5.77 -15.97
C PHE A 19 29.86 -5.01 -17.05
N LYS A 20 30.68 -4.02 -16.67
CA LYS A 20 31.54 -3.26 -17.60
C LYS A 20 32.75 -4.06 -18.07
N ASP A 21 33.15 -5.07 -17.29
CA ASP A 21 34.38 -5.83 -17.51
C ASP A 21 34.16 -7.09 -18.36
N VAL A 22 32.91 -7.37 -18.76
CA VAL A 22 32.53 -8.55 -19.53
C VAL A 22 31.88 -8.20 -20.88
N PRO A 23 32.11 -9.00 -21.93
CA PRO A 23 31.42 -8.85 -23.22
C PRO A 23 29.90 -8.96 -23.09
N ASN A 24 29.14 -8.31 -23.98
CA ASN A 24 27.68 -8.35 -23.98
C ASN A 24 27.09 -9.77 -24.01
N SER A 25 27.76 -10.71 -24.68
CA SER A 25 27.33 -12.12 -24.75
C SER A 25 27.37 -12.86 -23.41
N GLN A 26 28.18 -12.40 -22.46
CA GLN A 26 28.33 -13.02 -21.13
C GLN A 26 27.49 -12.32 -20.05
N LYS A 27 26.95 -11.12 -20.34
CA LYS A 27 26.23 -10.30 -19.36
C LYS A 27 25.01 -11.00 -18.79
N GLU A 28 24.23 -11.71 -19.60
CA GLU A 28 23.03 -12.41 -19.11
C GLU A 28 23.39 -13.55 -18.14
N SER A 29 24.42 -14.34 -18.47
CA SER A 29 24.93 -15.41 -17.59
C SER A 29 25.49 -14.85 -16.28
N LEU A 30 26.22 -13.73 -16.35
CA LEU A 30 26.72 -13.02 -15.17
C LEU A 30 25.57 -12.47 -14.31
N PHE A 31 24.54 -11.88 -14.93
CA PHE A 31 23.34 -11.40 -14.26
C PHE A 31 22.66 -12.52 -13.47
N PHE A 32 22.46 -13.67 -14.12
CA PHE A 32 21.91 -14.86 -13.49
C PHE A 32 22.73 -15.35 -12.28
N ARG A 33 24.06 -15.35 -12.38
CA ARG A 33 24.95 -15.70 -11.25
C ARG A 33 24.86 -14.69 -10.10
N LYS A 34 24.82 -13.39 -10.40
CA LYS A 34 24.68 -12.32 -9.41
C LYS A 34 23.32 -12.40 -8.69
N LEU A 35 22.23 -12.72 -9.39
CA LEU A 35 20.91 -12.97 -8.77
C LEU A 35 20.93 -14.12 -7.76
N LYS A 36 21.59 -15.24 -8.12
CA LYS A 36 21.76 -16.38 -7.21
C LYS A 36 22.57 -16.00 -5.97
N LEU A 37 23.64 -15.22 -6.14
CA LEU A 37 24.44 -14.71 -5.03
C LEU A 37 23.59 -13.85 -4.09
N CYS A 38 22.80 -12.92 -4.64
CA CYS A 38 21.91 -12.04 -3.88
C CYS A 38 20.71 -12.75 -3.23
N SER A 39 20.46 -14.03 -3.54
CA SER A 39 19.44 -14.84 -2.88
C SER A 39 19.87 -15.32 -1.49
N ILE A 40 21.15 -15.18 -1.13
CA ILE A 40 21.65 -15.48 0.22
C ILE A 40 21.26 -14.32 1.15
N VAL A 41 20.46 -14.62 2.18
CA VAL A 41 20.00 -13.62 3.16
C VAL A 41 20.98 -13.58 4.33
N PHE A 42 21.38 -12.37 4.72
CA PHE A 42 22.25 -12.14 5.88
C PHE A 42 21.42 -11.70 7.07
N ASP A 43 21.85 -12.11 8.26
CA ASP A 43 21.31 -11.64 9.52
C ASP A 43 21.91 -10.26 9.89
N PHE A 44 21.04 -9.30 10.19
CA PHE A 44 21.40 -7.93 10.56
C PHE A 44 21.22 -7.64 12.05
N THR A 45 20.77 -8.60 12.87
CA THR A 45 20.71 -8.40 14.33
C THR A 45 22.10 -8.23 14.94
N ASP A 46 23.13 -8.82 14.32
CA ASP A 46 24.53 -8.60 14.65
C ASP A 46 25.24 -7.87 13.48
N PRO A 47 25.52 -6.55 13.62
CA PRO A 47 26.14 -5.77 12.56
C PRO A 47 27.60 -6.16 12.30
N ALA A 48 28.29 -6.80 13.25
CA ALA A 48 29.71 -7.16 13.13
C ALA A 48 29.93 -8.47 12.36
N LYS A 49 28.89 -9.31 12.20
CA LYS A 49 28.98 -10.54 11.42
C LYS A 49 28.87 -10.28 9.92
N HIS A 50 29.73 -10.96 9.15
CA HIS A 50 29.71 -10.96 7.68
C HIS A 50 29.77 -9.57 7.04
N VAL A 51 30.48 -8.61 7.64
CA VAL A 51 30.55 -7.21 7.15
C VAL A 51 31.01 -7.16 5.69
N LYS A 52 32.03 -7.95 5.33
CA LYS A 52 32.58 -7.99 3.97
C LYS A 52 31.56 -8.55 2.99
N GLU A 53 30.92 -9.67 3.31
CA GLU A 53 29.94 -10.33 2.45
C GLU A 53 28.65 -9.51 2.30
N LYS A 54 28.23 -8.84 3.37
CA LYS A 54 27.13 -7.87 3.34
C LYS A 54 27.43 -6.72 2.37
N GLU A 55 28.64 -6.20 2.38
CA GLU A 55 29.04 -5.13 1.46
C GLU A 55 29.14 -5.63 0.00
N ILE A 56 29.69 -6.82 -0.23
CA ILE A 56 29.71 -7.45 -1.56
C ILE A 56 28.28 -7.64 -2.09
N LYS A 57 27.33 -8.09 -1.24
CA LYS A 57 25.92 -8.21 -1.62
C LYS A 57 25.32 -6.85 -1.98
N ARG A 58 25.55 -5.83 -1.15
CA ARG A 58 25.03 -4.48 -1.36
C ARG A 58 25.49 -3.93 -2.71
N GLN A 59 26.79 -4.02 -3.01
CA GLN A 59 27.35 -3.57 -4.29
C GLN A 59 26.82 -4.38 -5.47
N THR A 60 26.69 -5.70 -5.31
CA THR A 60 26.12 -6.58 -6.35
C THR A 60 24.66 -6.21 -6.64
N LEU A 61 23.85 -5.93 -5.60
CA LEU A 61 22.46 -5.49 -5.76
C LEU A 61 22.37 -4.16 -6.52
N LEU A 62 23.26 -3.20 -6.25
CA LEU A 62 23.30 -1.93 -7.01
C LEU A 62 23.61 -2.17 -8.48
N GLU A 63 24.56 -3.04 -8.80
CA GLU A 63 24.84 -3.41 -10.19
C GLU A 63 23.64 -4.08 -10.87
N LEU A 64 22.84 -4.86 -10.13
CA LEU A 64 21.61 -5.46 -10.66
C LEU A 64 20.57 -4.38 -10.98
N VAL A 65 20.43 -3.34 -10.15
CA VAL A 65 19.54 -2.19 -10.43
C VAL A 65 19.95 -1.51 -11.73
N ASP A 66 21.24 -1.22 -11.88
CA ASP A 66 21.78 -0.58 -13.08
C ASP A 66 21.56 -1.45 -14.32
N TYR A 67 21.78 -2.75 -14.22
CA TYR A 67 21.57 -3.69 -15.32
C TYR A 67 20.11 -3.77 -15.75
N VAL A 68 19.18 -3.87 -14.80
CA VAL A 68 17.73 -3.94 -15.10
C VAL A 68 17.23 -2.61 -15.68
N THR A 69 17.75 -1.48 -15.19
CA THR A 69 17.39 -0.14 -15.69
C THR A 69 17.93 0.11 -17.10
N SER A 70 19.13 -0.39 -17.41
CA SER A 70 19.78 -0.21 -18.73
C SER A 70 19.50 -1.34 -19.73
N ALA A 71 18.60 -2.27 -19.38
CA ALA A 71 18.24 -3.39 -20.25
C ALA A 71 17.64 -2.89 -21.56
N ASN A 72 18.20 -3.36 -22.68
CA ASN A 72 17.80 -3.00 -24.04
C ASN A 72 17.22 -4.19 -24.82
N GLY A 73 16.83 -5.24 -24.11
CA GLY A 73 16.22 -6.43 -24.69
C GLY A 73 15.46 -7.23 -23.64
N LYS A 74 14.56 -8.09 -24.11
CA LYS A 74 13.70 -8.92 -23.25
C LYS A 74 14.51 -9.87 -22.38
N PHE A 75 14.09 -10.01 -21.12
CA PHE A 75 14.64 -11.03 -20.22
C PHE A 75 14.17 -12.44 -20.62
N SER A 76 15.08 -13.41 -20.57
CA SER A 76 14.74 -14.82 -20.78
C SER A 76 13.92 -15.41 -19.62
N GLU A 77 13.20 -16.51 -19.85
CA GLU A 77 12.40 -17.20 -18.82
C GLU A 77 13.22 -17.59 -17.59
N ALA A 78 14.45 -18.08 -17.81
CA ALA A 78 15.37 -18.43 -16.71
C ALA A 78 15.73 -17.21 -15.86
N VAL A 79 15.96 -16.05 -16.48
CA VAL A 79 16.26 -14.80 -15.79
C VAL A 79 15.05 -14.29 -15.01
N VAL A 80 13.87 -14.26 -15.63
CA VAL A 80 12.62 -13.85 -14.96
C VAL A 80 12.36 -14.70 -13.72
N GLN A 81 12.51 -16.02 -13.83
CA GLN A 81 12.33 -16.93 -12.70
C GLN A 81 13.32 -16.64 -11.56
N GLU A 82 14.60 -16.41 -11.87
CA GLU A 82 15.60 -16.16 -10.84
C GLU A 82 15.45 -14.77 -10.21
N VAL A 83 15.00 -13.75 -10.96
CA VAL A 83 14.64 -12.43 -10.39
C VAL A 83 13.52 -12.58 -9.38
N VAL A 84 12.39 -13.19 -9.77
CA VAL A 84 11.23 -13.36 -8.87
C VAL A 84 11.60 -14.19 -7.64
N LYS A 85 12.44 -15.22 -7.80
CA LYS A 85 12.95 -16.02 -6.69
C LYS A 85 13.84 -15.22 -5.75
N MET A 86 14.82 -14.48 -6.26
CA MET A 86 15.72 -13.64 -5.46
C MET A 86 14.93 -12.62 -4.66
N VAL A 87 13.96 -11.96 -5.30
CA VAL A 87 13.04 -11.01 -4.65
C VAL A 87 12.23 -11.71 -3.57
N SER A 88 11.60 -12.85 -3.88
CA SER A 88 10.76 -13.60 -2.94
C SER A 88 11.49 -14.02 -1.68
N VAL A 89 12.73 -14.52 -1.83
CA VAL A 89 13.56 -15.00 -0.71
C VAL A 89 13.99 -13.86 0.22
N ASN A 90 14.23 -12.67 -0.32
CA ASN A 90 14.62 -11.50 0.48
C ASN A 90 13.41 -10.78 1.10
N MET A 91 12.31 -10.61 0.35
CA MET A 91 11.15 -9.82 0.80
C MET A 91 10.21 -10.58 1.72
N PHE A 92 9.81 -11.81 1.37
CA PHE A 92 8.75 -12.55 2.07
C PHE A 92 9.28 -13.24 3.33
N ARG A 93 9.66 -12.41 4.29
CA ARG A 93 10.05 -12.79 5.65
C ARG A 93 8.83 -12.88 6.54
N THR A 94 8.94 -13.69 7.60
CA THR A 94 7.94 -13.64 8.66
C THR A 94 8.11 -12.30 9.37
N PRO A 95 7.08 -11.43 9.45
CA PRO A 95 7.16 -10.23 10.27
C PRO A 95 7.58 -10.65 11.68
N SER A 96 8.49 -9.92 12.31
CA SER A 96 8.81 -10.18 13.71
C SER A 96 7.50 -10.10 14.50
N PRO A 97 7.04 -11.19 15.16
CA PRO A 97 5.83 -11.15 15.95
C PRO A 97 6.15 -10.35 17.21
N GLN A 98 6.10 -9.01 17.12
CA GLN A 98 6.06 -8.22 18.32
C GLN A 98 4.66 -8.37 18.92
N PRO A 99 4.55 -8.73 20.21
CA PRO A 99 3.26 -8.73 20.89
C PRO A 99 2.77 -7.29 20.90
N ARG A 100 1.84 -7.00 19.98
CA ARG A 100 1.06 -5.76 19.95
C ARG A 100 0.14 -5.78 21.19
N GLU A 101 0.68 -5.56 22.38
CA GLU A 101 -0.11 -5.37 23.57
C GLU A 101 -0.89 -4.06 23.42
N ASN A 102 -2.20 -4.16 23.23
CA ASN A 102 -3.10 -3.03 23.42
C ASN A 102 -3.07 -2.65 24.91
N LYS A 103 -2.04 -1.93 25.36
CA LYS A 103 -2.06 -1.30 26.68
C LYS A 103 -3.04 -0.14 26.60
N VAL A 104 -4.30 -0.43 26.87
CA VAL A 104 -5.27 0.61 27.23
C VAL A 104 -4.90 1.03 28.65
N VAL A 105 -4.12 2.10 28.77
CA VAL A 105 -3.87 2.78 30.05
C VAL A 105 -4.44 4.19 29.95
N ASP A 106 -5.45 4.46 30.78
CA ASP A 106 -5.99 5.79 31.11
C ASP A 106 -6.58 6.69 30.01
N GLY A 107 -7.14 6.12 28.92
CA GLY A 107 -8.04 6.89 28.04
C GLY A 107 -7.40 8.08 27.30
N VAL A 108 -6.08 8.17 27.36
CA VAL A 108 -5.24 8.99 26.51
C VAL A 108 -4.60 8.02 25.53
N ASP A 109 -4.84 8.22 24.23
CA ASP A 109 -4.15 7.47 23.17
C ASP A 109 -2.66 7.51 23.48
N LEU A 110 -2.07 6.36 23.78
CA LEU A 110 -0.62 6.25 23.91
C LEU A 110 -0.04 6.63 22.55
N GLU A 111 0.56 7.82 22.57
CA GLU A 111 1.65 8.31 21.74
C GLU A 111 2.16 7.29 20.71
N GLU A 112 2.14 7.71 19.45
CA GLU A 112 2.99 7.25 18.34
C GLU A 112 4.02 6.19 18.77
N GLU A 113 3.64 4.90 18.78
CA GLU A 113 4.63 3.83 18.88
C GLU A 113 5.64 4.07 17.75
N GLU A 114 6.87 4.47 18.09
CA GLU A 114 7.89 4.78 17.09
C GLU A 114 7.99 3.58 16.13
N PRO A 115 7.82 3.79 14.82
CA PRO A 115 7.74 2.70 13.87
C PRO A 115 9.01 1.87 13.91
N THR A 116 8.88 0.55 14.10
CA THR A 116 10.03 -0.35 14.08
C THR A 116 10.68 -0.33 12.70
N MET A 117 11.96 0.06 12.65
CA MET A 117 12.74 0.11 11.41
C MET A 117 13.41 -1.24 11.15
N ASP A 118 13.35 -1.74 9.90
CA ASP A 118 13.96 -3.02 9.56
C ASP A 118 15.50 -2.91 9.52
N LEU A 119 16.20 -3.76 10.29
CA LEU A 119 17.67 -3.77 10.36
C LEU A 119 18.33 -4.19 9.03
N ALA A 120 17.65 -5.00 8.22
CA ALA A 120 18.12 -5.46 6.92
C ALA A 120 17.84 -4.44 5.80
N TRP A 121 17.34 -3.24 6.13
CA TRP A 121 17.03 -2.18 5.17
C TRP A 121 18.13 -1.88 4.14
N PRO A 122 19.44 -1.87 4.48
CA PRO A 122 20.51 -1.63 3.51
C PRO A 122 20.52 -2.61 2.33
N HIS A 123 20.01 -3.83 2.51
CA HIS A 123 19.80 -4.79 1.41
C HIS A 123 18.37 -4.73 0.88
N LEU A 124 17.37 -4.68 1.76
CA LEU A 124 15.96 -4.71 1.38
C LEU A 124 15.59 -3.55 0.47
N GLN A 125 16.03 -2.32 0.76
CA GLN A 125 15.80 -1.16 -0.08
C GLN A 125 16.20 -1.42 -1.54
N ILE A 126 17.36 -2.02 -1.74
CA ILE A 126 17.90 -2.26 -3.08
C ILE A 126 17.16 -3.44 -3.74
N VAL A 127 16.74 -4.45 -2.98
CA VAL A 127 15.88 -5.53 -3.49
C VAL A 127 14.53 -4.98 -3.98
N TYR A 128 13.91 -4.10 -3.21
CA TYR A 128 12.70 -3.38 -3.60
C TYR A 128 12.91 -2.56 -4.88
N GLU A 129 14.03 -1.84 -4.96
CA GLU A 129 14.40 -1.06 -6.15
C GLU A 129 14.58 -1.96 -7.39
N VAL A 130 15.31 -3.09 -7.26
CA VAL A 130 15.47 -4.08 -8.35
C VAL A 130 14.10 -4.54 -8.83
N PHE A 131 13.21 -4.92 -7.90
CA PHE A 131 11.90 -5.42 -8.26
C PHE A 131 11.02 -4.35 -8.91
N LEU A 132 11.04 -3.13 -8.38
CA LEU A 132 10.32 -1.99 -8.95
C LEU A 132 10.78 -1.70 -10.38
N ARG A 133 12.10 -1.62 -10.62
CA ARG A 133 12.66 -1.40 -11.97
C ARG A 133 12.30 -2.54 -12.92
N PHE A 134 12.36 -3.79 -12.44
CA PHE A 134 12.00 -4.96 -13.22
C PHE A 134 10.52 -4.96 -13.62
N VAL A 135 9.61 -4.71 -12.68
CA VAL A 135 8.17 -4.63 -12.98
C VAL A 135 7.86 -3.43 -13.88
N ALA A 136 8.53 -2.28 -13.70
CA ALA A 136 8.30 -1.09 -14.51
C ALA A 136 8.90 -1.18 -15.93
N SER A 137 9.97 -1.95 -16.14
CA SER A 137 10.69 -2.05 -17.43
C SER A 137 9.80 -2.47 -18.60
N SER A 138 9.89 -1.78 -19.74
CA SER A 138 9.22 -2.17 -21.00
C SER A 138 9.64 -3.54 -21.51
N GLU A 139 10.85 -3.97 -21.17
CA GLU A 139 11.45 -5.21 -21.65
C GLU A 139 10.92 -6.46 -20.92
N THR A 140 10.19 -6.27 -19.83
CA THR A 140 9.60 -7.36 -19.06
C THR A 140 8.37 -7.91 -19.77
N ASP A 141 8.48 -9.13 -20.30
CA ASP A 141 7.39 -9.81 -20.99
C ASP A 141 6.25 -10.19 -20.02
N VAL A 142 5.10 -9.58 -20.21
CA VAL A 142 3.90 -9.76 -19.35
C VAL A 142 3.37 -11.20 -19.42
N LYS A 143 3.41 -11.85 -20.59
CA LYS A 143 2.86 -13.20 -20.75
C LYS A 143 3.68 -14.25 -20.02
N LEU A 144 4.99 -14.01 -19.97
CA LEU A 144 5.96 -14.85 -19.27
C LEU A 144 5.93 -14.60 -17.76
N THR A 145 6.06 -13.33 -17.37
CA THR A 145 6.25 -12.92 -15.97
C THR A 145 5.04 -13.22 -15.08
N LYS A 146 3.82 -13.16 -15.64
CA LYS A 146 2.58 -13.50 -14.90
C LYS A 146 2.51 -14.96 -14.40
N LYS A 147 3.36 -15.85 -14.93
CA LYS A 147 3.46 -17.24 -14.43
C LYS A 147 4.14 -17.30 -13.05
N TYR A 148 4.99 -16.31 -12.75
CA TYR A 148 5.82 -16.26 -11.54
C TYR A 148 5.32 -15.22 -10.55
N ILE A 149 4.81 -14.09 -11.03
CA ILE A 149 4.01 -13.16 -10.23
C ILE A 149 2.57 -13.67 -10.29
N ASP A 150 2.24 -14.67 -9.50
CA ASP A 150 0.91 -15.26 -9.43
C ASP A 150 0.06 -14.65 -8.29
N GLN A 151 -1.13 -15.19 -8.07
CA GLN A 151 -2.00 -14.73 -6.99
C GLN A 151 -1.38 -14.95 -5.60
N ALA A 152 -0.59 -16.02 -5.41
CA ALA A 152 0.07 -16.29 -4.14
C ALA A 152 1.19 -15.29 -3.86
N PHE A 153 1.95 -14.89 -4.89
CA PHE A 153 2.93 -13.81 -4.80
C PHE A 153 2.26 -12.49 -4.41
N VAL A 154 1.15 -12.13 -5.07
CA VAL A 154 0.40 -10.90 -4.79
C VAL A 154 -0.16 -10.91 -3.36
N LEU A 155 -0.64 -12.05 -2.86
CA LEU A 155 -1.13 -12.16 -1.48
C LEU A 155 0.00 -11.87 -0.48
N LYS A 156 1.16 -12.50 -0.64
CA LYS A 156 2.32 -12.24 0.23
C LYS A 156 2.81 -10.79 0.16
N LEU A 157 2.70 -10.15 -1.01
CA LEU A 157 3.03 -8.73 -1.18
C LEU A 157 2.06 -7.84 -0.39
N LEU A 158 0.76 -8.17 -0.40
CA LEU A 158 -0.25 -7.48 0.39
C LEU A 158 -0.04 -7.69 1.90
N ASP A 159 0.35 -8.89 2.34
CA ASP A 159 0.63 -9.17 3.75
C ASP A 159 1.77 -8.27 4.29
N LEU A 160 2.75 -7.94 3.45
CA LEU A 160 3.85 -7.03 3.83
C LEU A 160 3.42 -5.56 3.97
N ILE A 161 2.25 -5.17 3.45
CA ILE A 161 1.76 -3.78 3.58
C ILE A 161 1.40 -3.44 5.03
N ASP A 162 1.20 -4.46 5.90
CA ASP A 162 1.09 -4.26 7.35
C ASP A 162 2.45 -4.02 8.05
N SER A 163 3.54 -3.83 7.31
CA SER A 163 4.85 -3.48 7.87
C SER A 163 4.78 -2.18 8.68
N GLU A 164 5.48 -2.15 9.81
CA GLU A 164 5.62 -0.94 10.65
C GLU A 164 6.56 0.08 10.01
N ASP A 165 7.49 -0.37 9.16
CA ASP A 165 8.46 0.49 8.48
C ASP A 165 7.78 1.26 7.33
N PRO A 166 7.61 2.60 7.44
CA PRO A 166 6.94 3.39 6.40
C PRO A 166 7.68 3.36 5.06
N ARG A 167 9.00 3.15 5.07
CA ARG A 167 9.80 3.10 3.84
C ARG A 167 9.47 1.84 3.04
N GLU A 168 9.22 0.73 3.73
CA GLU A 168 8.81 -0.52 3.09
C GLU A 168 7.42 -0.38 2.48
N ARG A 169 6.47 0.22 3.23
CA ARG A 169 5.11 0.46 2.73
C ARG A 169 5.10 1.33 1.47
N GLU A 170 5.94 2.36 1.39
CA GLU A 170 6.04 3.22 0.20
C GLU A 170 6.50 2.46 -1.06
N TYR A 171 7.49 1.57 -0.92
CA TYR A 171 7.93 0.70 -2.01
C TYR A 171 6.84 -0.30 -2.41
N LEU A 172 6.21 -0.95 -1.43
CA LEU A 172 5.13 -1.91 -1.66
C LEU A 172 3.95 -1.26 -2.38
N LYS A 173 3.58 -0.04 -1.98
CA LYS A 173 2.54 0.78 -2.61
C LYS A 173 2.82 0.95 -4.10
N THR A 174 4.02 1.46 -4.40
CA THR A 174 4.44 1.73 -5.77
C THR A 174 4.51 0.46 -6.61
N ILE A 175 5.09 -0.62 -6.07
CA ILE A 175 5.23 -1.91 -6.75
C ILE A 175 3.85 -2.52 -7.03
N LEU A 176 2.96 -2.56 -6.04
CA LEU A 176 1.61 -3.11 -6.19
C LEU A 176 0.82 -2.31 -7.24
N HIS A 177 0.92 -0.98 -7.25
CA HIS A 177 0.31 -0.15 -8.27
C HIS A 177 0.85 -0.47 -9.68
N ARG A 178 2.17 -0.64 -9.84
CA ARG A 178 2.77 -1.05 -11.13
C ARG A 178 2.31 -2.44 -11.56
N ILE A 179 2.21 -3.39 -10.62
CA ILE A 179 1.68 -4.74 -10.91
C ILE A 179 0.23 -4.63 -11.39
N TYR A 180 -0.62 -3.87 -10.70
CA TYR A 180 -2.02 -3.67 -11.06
C TYR A 180 -2.17 -3.06 -12.47
N GLY A 181 -1.36 -2.04 -12.78
CA GLY A 181 -1.37 -1.39 -14.08
C GLY A 181 -0.95 -2.33 -15.21
N LYS A 182 0.17 -3.03 -15.04
CA LYS A 182 0.81 -3.84 -16.08
C LYS A 182 0.18 -5.21 -16.28
N PHE A 183 -0.19 -5.90 -15.20
CA PHE A 183 -0.72 -7.25 -15.23
C PHE A 183 -2.24 -7.26 -15.05
N MET A 184 -2.97 -6.99 -16.13
CA MET A 184 -4.44 -6.90 -16.11
C MET A 184 -5.14 -8.14 -15.51
N VAL A 185 -4.54 -9.32 -15.66
CA VAL A 185 -5.05 -10.59 -15.11
C VAL A 185 -5.18 -10.59 -13.58
N HIS A 186 -4.35 -9.83 -12.86
CA HIS A 186 -4.39 -9.78 -11.40
C HIS A 186 -5.34 -8.72 -10.85
N ARG A 187 -5.85 -7.79 -11.68
CA ARG A 187 -6.69 -6.68 -11.21
C ARG A 187 -7.91 -7.12 -10.40
N PRO A 188 -8.71 -8.12 -10.82
CA PRO A 188 -9.86 -8.57 -10.03
C PRO A 188 -9.44 -9.16 -8.68
N PHE A 189 -8.33 -9.93 -8.67
CA PHE A 189 -7.80 -10.53 -7.46
C PHE A 189 -7.28 -9.47 -6.49
N ILE A 190 -6.47 -8.51 -6.95
CA ILE A 190 -5.96 -7.40 -6.13
C ILE A 190 -7.10 -6.63 -5.47
N ARG A 191 -8.12 -6.21 -6.25
CA ARG A 191 -9.27 -5.48 -5.69
C ARG A 191 -10.01 -6.30 -4.64
N LYS A 192 -10.21 -7.61 -4.88
CA LYS A 192 -10.85 -8.50 -3.91
C LYS A 192 -10.02 -8.64 -2.64
N SER A 193 -8.70 -8.80 -2.76
CA SER A 193 -7.82 -8.96 -1.61
C SER A 193 -7.72 -7.69 -0.77
N ILE A 194 -7.61 -6.51 -1.39
CA ILE A 194 -7.66 -5.23 -0.67
C ILE A 194 -9.01 -5.06 0.04
N ASN A 195 -10.11 -5.43 -0.61
CA ASN A 195 -11.43 -5.38 0.02
C ASN A 195 -11.51 -6.29 1.26
N ASN A 196 -10.95 -7.51 1.19
CA ASN A 196 -10.87 -8.40 2.34
C ASN A 196 -10.05 -7.80 3.49
N VAL A 197 -8.92 -7.13 3.20
CA VAL A 197 -8.12 -6.42 4.21
C VAL A 197 -8.97 -5.34 4.89
N PHE A 198 -9.72 -4.55 4.13
CA PHE A 198 -10.60 -3.53 4.70
C PHE A 198 -11.73 -4.13 5.56
N TYR A 199 -12.34 -5.24 5.14
CA TYR A 199 -13.33 -5.93 5.98
C TYR A 199 -12.72 -6.41 7.30
N GLN A 200 -11.57 -7.08 7.24
CA GLN A 200 -10.90 -7.56 8.45
C GLN A 200 -10.51 -6.40 9.37
N PHE A 201 -10.00 -5.31 8.80
CA PHE A 201 -9.66 -4.09 9.54
C PHE A 201 -10.90 -3.47 10.22
N VAL A 202 -11.99 -3.24 9.50
CA VAL A 202 -13.17 -2.52 10.05
C VAL A 202 -13.98 -3.37 11.04
N PHE A 203 -14.03 -4.69 10.85
CA PHE A 203 -14.95 -5.56 11.58
C PHE A 203 -14.28 -6.52 12.57
N GLU A 204 -12.97 -6.77 12.46
CA GLU A 204 -12.27 -7.75 13.30
C GLU A 204 -11.14 -7.14 14.11
N THR A 205 -10.18 -6.46 13.47
CA THR A 205 -8.91 -6.10 14.14
C THR A 205 -8.82 -4.64 14.56
N GLU A 206 -9.43 -3.72 13.81
CA GLU A 206 -9.23 -2.25 13.91
C GLU A 206 -7.76 -1.81 13.95
N LYS A 207 -6.82 -2.67 13.50
CA LYS A 207 -5.38 -2.42 13.47
C LYS A 207 -4.77 -2.96 12.17
N HIS A 208 -4.21 -2.06 11.37
CA HIS A 208 -3.44 -2.35 10.16
C HIS A 208 -2.65 -1.09 9.75
N ASN A 209 -1.33 -1.21 9.53
CA ASN A 209 -0.43 -0.07 9.31
C ASN A 209 -0.56 0.55 7.92
N GLY A 210 -0.91 -0.26 6.91
CA GLY A 210 -0.88 0.18 5.51
C GLY A 210 -2.23 0.55 4.87
N ILE A 211 -3.23 0.97 5.66
CA ILE A 211 -4.56 1.32 5.11
C ILE A 211 -4.47 2.55 4.21
N ALA A 212 -3.67 3.56 4.57
CA ALA A 212 -3.48 4.77 3.79
C ALA A 212 -2.89 4.45 2.40
N GLU A 213 -1.84 3.64 2.35
CA GLU A 213 -1.15 3.25 1.12
C GLU A 213 -2.07 2.44 0.20
N LEU A 214 -2.89 1.54 0.76
CA LEU A 214 -3.90 0.80 0.00
C LEU A 214 -4.96 1.74 -0.61
N LEU A 215 -5.40 2.75 0.14
CA LEU A 215 -6.34 3.76 -0.34
C LEU A 215 -5.74 4.65 -1.43
N GLU A 216 -4.47 5.04 -1.33
CA GLU A 216 -3.80 5.81 -2.40
C GLU A 216 -3.75 5.04 -3.73
N ILE A 217 -3.47 3.73 -3.69
CA ILE A 217 -3.53 2.88 -4.87
C ILE A 217 -4.96 2.84 -5.41
N LEU A 218 -5.94 2.66 -4.54
CA LEU A 218 -7.35 2.61 -4.93
C LEU A 218 -7.83 3.93 -5.53
N GLY A 219 -7.40 5.09 -5.00
CA GLY A 219 -7.74 6.40 -5.55
C GLY A 219 -7.32 6.51 -7.02
N SER A 220 -6.10 6.10 -7.34
CA SER A 220 -5.62 6.04 -8.73
C SER A 220 -6.44 5.06 -9.59
N ILE A 221 -6.81 3.90 -9.03
CA ILE A 221 -7.64 2.89 -9.71
C ILE A 221 -9.05 3.43 -10.00
N ILE A 222 -9.68 4.12 -9.03
CA ILE A 222 -11.04 4.67 -9.11
C ILE A 222 -11.09 5.77 -10.17
N ASN A 223 -10.08 6.65 -10.21
CA ASN A 223 -9.97 7.66 -11.26
C ASN A 223 -9.90 7.02 -12.67
N GLY A 224 -9.28 5.83 -12.79
CA GLY A 224 -9.24 5.05 -14.02
C GLY A 224 -10.51 4.25 -14.38
N PHE A 225 -11.59 4.31 -13.58
CA PHE A 225 -12.81 3.57 -13.89
C PHE A 225 -13.52 4.11 -15.13
N ALA A 226 -13.98 3.17 -15.96
CA ALA A 226 -14.82 3.45 -17.12
C ALA A 226 -16.25 3.77 -16.68
N LEU A 227 -16.90 4.67 -17.40
CA LEU A 227 -18.32 4.99 -17.21
C LEU A 227 -19.19 4.21 -18.21
N PRO A 228 -20.39 3.76 -17.81
CA PRO A 228 -20.97 3.86 -16.47
C PRO A 228 -20.25 2.94 -15.46
N LEU A 229 -20.21 3.37 -14.19
CA LEU A 229 -19.60 2.59 -13.11
C LEU A 229 -20.25 1.22 -12.99
N LYS A 230 -19.43 0.17 -12.82
CA LYS A 230 -19.93 -1.19 -12.61
C LYS A 230 -20.54 -1.34 -11.22
N GLU A 231 -21.53 -2.22 -11.11
CA GLU A 231 -22.18 -2.50 -9.82
C GLU A 231 -21.19 -2.99 -8.76
N GLU A 232 -20.17 -3.77 -9.14
CA GLU A 232 -19.10 -4.18 -8.22
C GLU A 232 -18.36 -2.99 -7.58
N HIS A 233 -18.21 -1.86 -8.28
CA HIS A 233 -17.53 -0.67 -7.76
C HIS A 233 -18.45 0.13 -6.84
N LYS A 234 -19.74 0.21 -7.16
CA LYS A 234 -20.75 0.83 -6.30
C LYS A 234 -20.88 0.06 -4.97
N MET A 235 -20.90 -1.27 -5.05
CA MET A 235 -20.91 -2.13 -3.87
C MET A 235 -19.63 -2.00 -3.04
N PHE A 236 -18.47 -1.78 -3.68
CA PHE A 236 -17.21 -1.50 -2.99
C PHE A 236 -17.25 -0.18 -2.21
N LEU A 237 -17.77 0.90 -2.80
CA LEU A 237 -17.99 2.18 -2.10
C LEU A 237 -18.85 1.98 -0.84
N VAL A 238 -20.02 1.35 -0.99
CA VAL A 238 -21.01 1.23 0.09
C VAL A 238 -20.55 0.27 1.20
N ARG A 239 -19.91 -0.84 0.85
CA ARG A 239 -19.60 -1.90 1.82
C ARG A 239 -18.17 -1.87 2.37
N ALA A 240 -17.25 -1.20 1.70
CA ALA A 240 -15.85 -1.14 2.13
C ALA A 240 -15.40 0.29 2.46
N LEU A 241 -15.54 1.25 1.52
CA LEU A 241 -15.03 2.61 1.73
C LEU A 241 -15.82 3.39 2.79
N ILE A 242 -17.15 3.45 2.69
CA ILE A 242 -17.96 4.19 3.68
C ILE A 242 -17.74 3.64 5.11
N PRO A 243 -17.71 2.31 5.34
CA PRO A 243 -17.41 1.77 6.67
C PRO A 243 -16.00 2.06 7.21
N LEU A 244 -15.01 2.45 6.38
CA LEU A 244 -13.68 2.85 6.86
C LEU A 244 -13.69 4.14 7.69
N HIS A 245 -14.80 4.88 7.71
CA HIS A 245 -14.98 6.02 8.62
C HIS A 245 -15.30 5.59 10.05
N LYS A 246 -15.61 4.31 10.29
CA LYS A 246 -15.99 3.80 11.62
C LYS A 246 -14.81 3.71 12.60
N PRO A 247 -13.63 3.14 12.27
CA PRO A 247 -12.52 2.96 13.22
C PRO A 247 -12.02 4.27 13.86
N ARG A 248 -11.42 4.15 15.04
CA ARG A 248 -10.95 5.31 15.82
C ARG A 248 -9.74 6.00 15.18
N CYS A 249 -8.84 5.24 14.58
CA CYS A 249 -7.61 5.69 13.92
C CYS A 249 -7.81 6.32 12.53
N LEU A 250 -9.00 6.87 12.24
CA LEU A 250 -9.33 7.48 10.95
C LEU A 250 -8.30 8.53 10.51
N ALA A 251 -7.75 9.29 11.47
CA ALA A 251 -6.74 10.32 11.23
C ALA A 251 -5.55 9.84 10.38
N MET A 252 -5.15 8.56 10.53
CA MET A 252 -3.99 8.00 9.82
C MET A 252 -4.20 7.84 8.32
N TYR A 253 -5.46 7.75 7.86
CA TYR A 253 -5.80 7.45 6.46
C TYR A 253 -6.97 8.28 5.92
N HIS A 254 -7.42 9.32 6.64
CA HIS A 254 -8.56 10.14 6.27
C HIS A 254 -8.39 10.80 4.90
N GLN A 255 -7.24 11.42 4.66
CA GLN A 255 -6.96 12.13 3.40
C GLN A 255 -7.10 11.23 2.17
N PRO A 256 -6.43 10.06 2.08
CA PRO A 256 -6.62 9.17 0.93
C PRO A 256 -8.02 8.53 0.87
N LEU A 257 -8.73 8.41 2.00
CA LEU A 257 -10.13 7.97 2.00
C LEU A 257 -11.06 9.03 1.40
N SER A 258 -10.98 10.28 1.85
CA SER A 258 -11.74 11.43 1.31
C SER A 258 -11.53 11.54 -0.19
N TYR A 259 -10.27 11.47 -0.64
CA TYR A 259 -9.95 11.45 -2.06
C TYR A 259 -10.67 10.33 -2.82
N CYS A 260 -10.69 9.09 -2.29
CA CYS A 260 -11.42 7.99 -2.91
C CYS A 260 -12.94 8.25 -2.98
N ILE A 261 -13.52 8.80 -1.91
CA ILE A 261 -14.95 9.10 -1.82
C ILE A 261 -15.34 10.19 -2.83
N THR A 262 -14.63 11.31 -2.85
CA THR A 262 -14.84 12.42 -3.79
C THR A 262 -14.71 11.94 -5.23
N GLN A 263 -13.70 11.11 -5.53
CA GLN A 263 -13.55 10.55 -6.89
C GLN A 263 -14.73 9.66 -7.33
N PHE A 264 -15.41 8.97 -6.41
CA PHE A 264 -16.62 8.22 -6.74
C PHE A 264 -17.79 9.15 -7.07
N VAL A 265 -17.96 10.23 -6.31
CA VAL A 265 -19.03 11.22 -6.51
C VAL A 265 -18.84 11.98 -7.82
N GLU A 266 -17.60 12.39 -8.14
CA GLU A 266 -17.26 13.02 -9.43
C GLU A 266 -17.59 12.13 -10.64
N LYS A 267 -17.40 10.81 -10.49
CA LYS A 267 -17.68 9.83 -11.57
C LYS A 267 -19.18 9.55 -11.76
N ASP A 268 -19.96 9.56 -10.69
CA ASP A 268 -21.41 9.36 -10.71
C ASP A 268 -22.06 10.18 -9.58
N CYS A 269 -22.58 11.36 -9.91
CA CYS A 269 -23.15 12.31 -8.95
C CYS A 269 -24.31 11.73 -8.13
N LYS A 270 -24.99 10.68 -8.62
CA LYS A 270 -26.06 9.99 -7.88
C LYS A 270 -25.56 9.28 -6.64
N LEU A 271 -24.26 9.02 -6.53
CA LEU A 271 -23.65 8.41 -5.36
C LEU A 271 -23.52 9.39 -4.18
N ALA A 272 -23.67 10.71 -4.41
CA ALA A 272 -23.59 11.72 -3.36
C ALA A 272 -24.58 11.45 -2.21
N ASP A 273 -25.87 11.16 -2.51
CA ASP A 273 -26.88 10.85 -1.48
C ASP A 273 -26.47 9.65 -0.62
N VAL A 274 -25.90 8.61 -1.26
CA VAL A 274 -25.46 7.39 -0.58
C VAL A 274 -24.26 7.67 0.33
N VAL A 275 -23.30 8.47 -0.15
CA VAL A 275 -22.10 8.88 0.61
C VAL A 275 -22.50 9.73 1.80
N ILE A 276 -23.27 10.81 1.60
CA ILE A 276 -23.67 11.73 2.67
C ILE A 276 -24.45 10.99 3.75
N ARG A 277 -25.43 10.14 3.38
CA ARG A 277 -26.14 9.30 4.37
C ARG A 277 -25.21 8.34 5.09
N GLY A 278 -24.19 7.82 4.40
CA GLY A 278 -23.16 6.97 4.97
C GLY A 278 -22.32 7.68 6.03
N LEU A 279 -21.87 8.90 5.74
CA LEU A 279 -21.14 9.76 6.69
C LEU A 279 -22.01 10.10 7.90
N LEU A 280 -23.25 10.54 7.66
CA LEU A 280 -24.21 10.84 8.74
C LEU A 280 -24.50 9.62 9.64
N LYS A 281 -24.50 8.41 9.08
CA LYS A 281 -24.68 7.17 9.85
C LYS A 281 -23.52 6.91 10.83
N TYR A 282 -22.30 7.26 10.45
CA TYR A 282 -21.10 7.04 11.26
C TYR A 282 -20.59 8.31 11.94
N TRP A 283 -21.43 9.35 12.03
CA TRP A 283 -21.04 10.66 12.56
C TRP A 283 -20.46 10.54 13.98
N PRO A 284 -19.26 11.07 14.24
CA PRO A 284 -18.64 11.02 15.55
C PRO A 284 -19.37 11.95 16.53
N VAL A 285 -19.76 11.43 17.70
CA VAL A 285 -20.45 12.21 18.75
C VAL A 285 -19.52 12.55 19.92
N THR A 286 -18.43 11.79 20.09
CA THR A 286 -17.54 11.90 21.27
C THR A 286 -16.11 12.30 20.92
N ASN A 287 -15.76 12.46 19.64
CA ASN A 287 -14.41 12.76 19.19
C ASN A 287 -14.45 13.97 18.25
N SER A 288 -14.09 15.15 18.76
CA SER A 288 -14.16 16.42 18.02
C SER A 288 -13.16 16.49 16.87
N SER A 289 -11.96 15.92 17.01
CA SER A 289 -10.98 15.85 15.92
C SER A 289 -11.51 15.04 14.73
N LYS A 290 -12.22 13.94 15.01
CA LYS A 290 -12.88 13.14 13.98
C LYS A 290 -14.09 13.87 13.39
N GLU A 291 -14.82 14.65 14.19
CA GLU A 291 -15.92 15.48 13.70
C GLU A 291 -15.44 16.53 12.71
N VAL A 292 -14.31 17.20 13.00
CA VAL A 292 -13.64 18.12 12.07
C VAL A 292 -13.29 17.42 10.75
N MET A 293 -12.75 16.19 10.79
CA MET A 293 -12.45 15.42 9.58
C MET A 293 -13.71 15.13 8.74
N PHE A 294 -14.80 14.70 9.37
CA PHE A 294 -16.07 14.46 8.68
C PHE A 294 -16.64 15.73 8.06
N LEU A 295 -16.50 16.89 8.72
CA LEU A 295 -16.95 18.16 8.17
C LEU A 295 -16.15 18.57 6.93
N ASN A 296 -14.82 18.41 6.96
CA ASN A 296 -13.97 18.69 5.81
C ASN A 296 -14.31 17.79 4.62
N GLU A 297 -14.46 16.48 4.84
CA GLU A 297 -14.86 15.55 3.76
C GLU A 297 -16.27 15.84 3.24
N LEU A 298 -17.20 16.18 4.13
CA LEU A 298 -18.55 16.55 3.75
C LEU A 298 -18.57 17.81 2.88
N GLU A 299 -17.73 18.80 3.17
CA GLU A 299 -17.55 20.00 2.34
C GLU A 299 -17.12 19.62 0.91
N GLU A 300 -16.05 18.84 0.77
CA GLU A 300 -15.55 18.36 -0.54
C GLU A 300 -16.62 17.57 -1.32
N VAL A 301 -17.37 16.70 -0.64
CA VAL A 301 -18.45 15.92 -1.26
C VAL A 301 -19.60 16.83 -1.70
N LEU A 302 -19.95 17.84 -0.91
CA LEU A 302 -21.02 18.79 -1.24
C LEU A 302 -20.64 19.66 -2.44
N GLU A 303 -19.39 20.11 -2.55
CA GLU A 303 -18.90 20.84 -3.74
C GLU A 303 -19.07 20.03 -5.04
N ALA A 304 -18.88 18.71 -4.97
CA ALA A 304 -19.10 17.80 -6.11
C ALA A 304 -20.58 17.42 -6.33
N THR A 305 -21.49 17.80 -5.43
CA THR A 305 -22.89 17.38 -5.44
C THR A 305 -23.78 18.30 -6.30
N GLN A 306 -24.61 17.71 -7.15
CA GLN A 306 -25.61 18.45 -7.93
C GLN A 306 -26.86 18.77 -7.11
N SER A 307 -27.52 19.90 -7.38
CA SER A 307 -28.69 20.38 -6.60
C SER A 307 -29.82 19.35 -6.47
N GLN A 308 -30.05 18.52 -7.50
CA GLN A 308 -31.10 17.50 -7.47
C GLN A 308 -30.81 16.39 -6.45
N GLU A 309 -29.54 15.99 -6.31
CA GLU A 309 -29.13 14.96 -5.36
C GLU A 309 -29.03 15.55 -3.94
N PHE A 310 -28.61 16.81 -3.81
CA PHE A 310 -28.63 17.54 -2.56
C PHE A 310 -30.03 17.60 -1.92
N GLN A 311 -31.08 17.89 -2.71
CA GLN A 311 -32.45 17.93 -2.20
C GLN A 311 -32.89 16.63 -1.49
N ARG A 312 -32.32 15.47 -1.85
CA ARG A 312 -32.65 14.18 -1.22
C ARG A 312 -32.07 14.05 0.18
N CYS A 313 -30.88 14.63 0.41
CA CYS A 313 -30.12 14.48 1.65
C CYS A 313 -30.08 15.75 2.52
N MET A 314 -30.56 16.90 2.01
CA MET A 314 -30.51 18.19 2.71
C MET A 314 -31.13 18.14 4.11
N VAL A 315 -32.29 17.51 4.27
CA VAL A 315 -33.01 17.51 5.55
C VAL A 315 -32.19 16.83 6.65
N PRO A 316 -31.77 15.55 6.52
CA PRO A 316 -30.96 14.92 7.56
C PRO A 316 -29.59 15.59 7.73
N LEU A 317 -29.01 16.16 6.67
CA LEU A 317 -27.76 16.91 6.73
C LEU A 317 -27.86 18.15 7.62
N PHE A 318 -28.86 19.01 7.37
CA PHE A 318 -29.06 20.23 8.16
C PHE A 318 -29.40 19.95 9.63
N HIS A 319 -30.08 18.84 9.92
CA HIS A 319 -30.29 18.42 11.32
C HIS A 319 -28.97 18.12 12.03
N GLN A 320 -28.01 17.52 11.31
CA GLN A 320 -26.69 17.24 11.88
C GLN A 320 -25.86 18.51 12.01
N ILE A 321 -25.84 19.36 10.98
CA ILE A 321 -25.19 20.69 11.01
C ILE A 321 -25.69 21.53 12.20
N ALA A 322 -26.99 21.55 12.46
CA ALA A 322 -27.56 22.29 13.60
C ALA A 322 -27.06 21.77 14.96
N ARG A 323 -26.80 20.47 15.08
CA ARG A 323 -26.19 19.89 16.28
C ARG A 323 -24.73 20.31 16.41
N CYS A 324 -23.97 20.31 15.32
CA CYS A 324 -22.58 20.73 15.29
C CYS A 324 -22.42 22.23 15.63
N LEU A 325 -23.35 23.09 15.19
CA LEU A 325 -23.40 24.52 15.61
C LEU A 325 -23.60 24.71 17.11
N SER A 326 -24.25 23.75 17.76
CA SER A 326 -24.47 23.76 19.21
C SER A 326 -23.30 23.13 19.99
N SER A 327 -22.25 22.69 19.29
CA SER A 327 -21.04 22.12 19.90
C SER A 327 -20.29 23.20 20.68
N SER A 328 -19.76 22.83 21.85
CA SER A 328 -18.87 23.69 22.63
C SER A 328 -17.45 23.76 22.05
N HIS A 329 -17.15 23.01 20.98
CA HIS A 329 -15.84 22.94 20.36
C HIS A 329 -15.69 23.95 19.22
N PHE A 330 -14.85 24.97 19.42
CA PHE A 330 -14.70 26.10 18.49
C PHE A 330 -14.43 25.70 17.03
N GLN A 331 -13.50 24.78 16.77
CA GLN A 331 -13.16 24.35 15.40
C GLN A 331 -14.34 23.68 14.67
N VAL A 332 -15.24 23.02 15.42
CA VAL A 332 -16.43 22.40 14.84
C VAL A 332 -17.40 23.50 14.40
N THR A 333 -17.63 24.49 15.26
CA THR A 333 -18.51 25.62 14.94
C THR A 333 -17.98 26.45 13.75
N GLU A 334 -16.67 26.71 13.69
CA GLU A 334 -16.04 27.46 12.59
C GLU A 334 -16.16 26.74 11.25
N LEU A 335 -15.84 25.44 11.19
CA LEU A 335 -15.97 24.65 9.96
C LEU A 335 -17.42 24.54 9.50
N VAL A 336 -18.37 24.43 10.42
CA VAL A 336 -19.78 24.41 10.05
C VAL A 336 -20.22 25.73 9.41
N LEU A 337 -19.69 26.87 9.88
CA LEU A 337 -19.96 28.16 9.24
C LEU A 337 -19.38 28.21 7.81
N LEU A 338 -18.18 27.69 7.60
CA LEU A 338 -17.59 27.59 6.25
C LEU A 338 -18.43 26.73 5.31
N VAL A 339 -18.89 25.55 5.76
CA VAL A 339 -19.79 24.68 4.99
C VAL A 339 -21.10 25.39 4.60
N LEU A 340 -21.61 26.27 5.47
CA LEU A 340 -22.79 27.09 5.20
C LEU A 340 -22.50 28.26 4.25
N ASP A 341 -21.30 28.82 4.27
CA ASP A 341 -20.90 29.94 3.41
C ASP A 341 -20.63 29.51 1.95
N CYS A 342 -20.31 28.22 1.72
CA CYS A 342 -20.13 27.65 0.39
C CYS A 342 -21.45 27.52 -0.42
N TRP A 343 -22.61 27.89 0.16
CA TRP A 343 -23.94 27.75 -0.46
C TRP A 343 -24.86 28.97 -0.31
#